data_AF-A0A353R9R4-F1
#
_entry.id   AF-A0A353R9R4-F1
#
_cell.length_a   1.000
_cell.length_b   1.000
_cell.length_c   1.000
_cell.angle_alpha   90.00
_cell.angle_beta   90.00
_cell.angle_gamma   90.00
#
_symmetry.space_group_name_H-M   'P 1'
#
loop_
_entity.id
_entity.type
_entity.pdbx_description
1 polymer ?
#
loop_
_entity_poly.entity_id
_entity_poly.type
_entity_poly.pdbx_seq_one_letter_code
_entity_poly.pdbx_strand_id
1 'polypeptide(L)'
;MKKKLIMPALAALLLLSGCAADISNAELRAEYPPIFPDYCQVTVPCNIAPMHFQMSDNAIQVRVMAEGADGKAVRVKAGKVVTFGISAWKDLLASSTGSGLKITVQAKYRNKGWIRYAPFTIYVSSVPMNDHLVYRLIAPGYEVYSKMGIYQRDLTSFQESALLENTLIPGNCMNCHSFSGNHPDNMSIHIRGELGGTILKTGDKIEILNTKTEETG
;
A
#
# COMPACT_ATOMS: atom_id res chain seq x y z
N MET A 1 -43.74 -48.05 -15.99
CA MET A 1 -44.08 -47.35 -14.73
C MET A 1 -42.83 -46.67 -14.19
N LYS A 2 -42.65 -45.37 -14.47
CA LYS A 2 -41.50 -44.57 -14.00
C LYS A 2 -41.89 -43.86 -12.71
N LYS A 3 -41.48 -44.39 -11.55
CA LYS A 3 -41.70 -43.70 -10.26
C LYS A 3 -40.50 -43.90 -9.34
N LYS A 4 -39.98 -42.74 -8.91
CA LYS A 4 -39.22 -42.46 -7.68
C LYS A 4 -37.74 -42.83 -7.66
N LEU A 5 -36.93 -42.01 -8.33
CA LEU A 5 -35.51 -41.82 -7.97
C LEU A 5 -35.12 -40.33 -7.92
N ILE A 6 -36.05 -39.45 -7.52
CA ILE A 6 -35.82 -37.99 -7.44
C ILE A 6 -35.60 -37.52 -6.00
N MET A 7 -35.73 -38.41 -5.01
CA MET A 7 -35.79 -38.00 -3.59
C MET A 7 -34.48 -38.02 -2.76
N PRO A 8 -33.31 -38.55 -3.19
CA PRO A 8 -32.09 -38.36 -2.40
C PRO A 8 -31.28 -37.12 -2.83
N ALA A 9 -31.51 -36.58 -4.04
CA ALA A 9 -30.73 -35.45 -4.58
C ALA A 9 -31.08 -34.11 -3.92
N LEU A 10 -32.29 -33.95 -3.38
CA LEU A 10 -32.74 -32.71 -2.76
C LEU A 10 -32.23 -32.55 -1.31
N ALA A 11 -31.87 -33.64 -0.64
CA ALA A 11 -31.35 -33.61 0.73
C ALA A 11 -29.84 -33.28 0.79
N ALA A 12 -29.08 -33.58 -0.27
CA ALA A 12 -27.65 -33.26 -0.35
C ALA A 12 -27.37 -31.78 -0.67
N LEU A 13 -28.34 -31.06 -1.26
CA LEU A 13 -28.19 -29.65 -1.62
C LEU A 13 -28.40 -28.68 -0.44
N LEU A 14 -28.94 -29.15 0.69
CA LEU A 14 -29.18 -28.35 1.91
C LEU A 14 -27.97 -28.30 2.86
N LEU A 15 -26.88 -29.01 2.58
CA LEU A 15 -25.68 -29.05 3.42
C LEU A 15 -24.57 -28.07 2.99
N LEU A 16 -24.85 -27.20 2.01
CA LEU A 16 -23.94 -26.12 1.58
C LEU A 16 -24.33 -24.75 2.17
N SER A 17 -25.02 -24.72 3.31
CA SER A 17 -25.07 -23.52 4.15
C SER A 17 -23.67 -23.29 4.73
N GLY A 18 -22.82 -22.64 3.94
CA GLY A 18 -21.52 -22.17 4.39
C GLY A 18 -21.70 -21.43 5.71
N CYS A 19 -20.94 -21.83 6.73
CA CYS A 19 -20.87 -21.16 8.01
C CYS A 19 -20.33 -19.73 7.82
N ALA A 20 -21.21 -18.81 7.40
CA ALA A 20 -21.02 -17.39 7.66
C ALA A 20 -21.04 -17.26 9.18
N ALA A 21 -19.85 -17.17 9.79
CA ALA A 21 -19.78 -17.10 11.25
C ALA A 21 -20.71 -15.99 11.73
N ASP A 22 -21.64 -16.37 12.59
CA ASP A 22 -22.73 -15.53 13.05
C ASP A 22 -22.16 -14.29 13.76
N ILE A 23 -22.43 -13.13 13.20
CA ILE A 23 -22.00 -11.81 13.70
C ILE A 23 -23.18 -11.12 14.43
N SER A 24 -24.34 -11.78 14.54
CA SER A 24 -25.52 -11.21 15.20
C SER A 24 -25.26 -10.80 16.65
N ASN A 25 -24.36 -11.52 17.33
CA ASN A 25 -23.97 -11.28 18.73
C ASN A 25 -22.69 -10.45 18.88
N ALA A 26 -22.26 -9.71 17.85
CA ALA A 26 -21.06 -8.89 17.97
C ALA A 26 -21.29 -7.71 18.94
N GLU A 27 -20.36 -7.52 19.89
CA GLU A 27 -20.32 -6.34 20.75
C GLU A 27 -20.17 -5.08 19.88
N LEU A 28 -21.06 -4.12 20.04
CA LEU A 28 -20.97 -2.83 19.34
C LEU A 28 -20.10 -1.88 20.18
N ARG A 29 -19.08 -1.29 19.55
CA ARG A 29 -18.29 -0.21 20.13
C ARG A 29 -18.50 1.08 19.36
N ALA A 30 -18.73 2.16 20.09
CA ALA A 30 -18.86 3.50 19.53
C ALA A 30 -17.50 4.11 19.12
N GLU A 31 -16.40 3.51 19.57
CA GLU A 31 -15.04 3.90 19.22
C GLU A 31 -14.63 3.38 17.84
N TYR A 32 -13.65 4.05 17.22
CA TYR A 32 -12.98 3.55 16.02
C TYR A 32 -12.10 2.33 16.32
N PRO A 33 -11.90 1.45 15.32
CA PRO A 33 -11.05 0.29 15.51
C PRO A 33 -9.59 0.72 15.73
N PRO A 34 -8.86 0.13 16.70
CA PRO A 34 -7.44 0.39 16.86
C PRO A 34 -6.68 -0.28 15.72
N ILE A 35 -6.41 0.44 14.63
CA ILE A 35 -5.73 -0.06 13.44
C ILE A 35 -4.35 0.57 13.27
N PHE A 36 -3.45 -0.17 12.60
CA PHE A 36 -2.15 0.32 12.17
C PHE A 36 -1.90 -0.02 10.69
N PRO A 37 -1.47 0.96 9.87
CA PRO A 37 -1.43 2.40 10.19
C PRO A 37 -2.83 2.95 10.53
N ASP A 38 -2.88 4.08 11.24
CA ASP A 38 -4.16 4.72 11.54
C ASP A 38 -4.67 5.48 10.31
N TYR A 39 -5.73 4.93 9.71
CA TYR A 39 -6.41 5.51 8.55
C TYR A 39 -7.80 6.04 8.89
N CYS A 40 -8.13 6.20 10.17
CA CYS A 40 -9.40 6.77 10.57
C CYS A 40 -9.47 8.25 10.17
N GLN A 41 -10.46 8.62 9.34
CA GLN A 41 -10.73 10.01 8.96
C GLN A 41 -9.60 10.73 8.20
N VAL A 42 -8.72 9.98 7.53
CA VAL A 42 -7.65 10.56 6.71
C VAL A 42 -8.16 10.96 5.32
N THR A 43 -7.46 11.88 4.66
CA THR A 43 -7.68 12.23 3.25
C THR A 43 -6.55 11.69 2.39
N VAL A 44 -6.89 11.03 1.28
CA VAL A 44 -5.92 10.46 0.35
C VAL A 44 -6.17 10.89 -1.10
N PRO A 45 -5.12 10.90 -1.95
CA PRO A 45 -5.27 11.12 -3.39
C PRO A 45 -6.10 10.03 -4.09
N CYS A 46 -6.83 10.38 -5.14
CA CYS A 46 -7.64 9.45 -5.93
C CYS A 46 -6.84 8.35 -6.65
N ASN A 47 -5.52 8.48 -6.77
CA ASN A 47 -4.63 7.50 -7.40
C ASN A 47 -3.77 6.70 -6.40
N ILE A 48 -4.04 6.76 -5.09
CA ILE A 48 -3.22 6.06 -4.09
C ILE A 48 -3.32 4.52 -4.17
N ALA A 49 -2.19 3.84 -3.97
CA ALA A 49 -2.13 2.40 -3.84
C ALA A 49 -3.06 1.85 -2.73
N PRO A 50 -3.42 0.56 -2.79
CA PRO A 50 -4.24 -0.10 -1.78
C PRO A 50 -3.74 0.13 -0.34
N MET A 51 -4.61 0.70 0.50
CA MET A 51 -4.28 1.02 1.88
C MET A 51 -4.48 -0.20 2.79
N HIS A 52 -3.43 -0.97 2.98
CA HIS A 52 -3.43 -2.15 3.85
C HIS A 52 -3.28 -1.76 5.32
N PHE A 53 -4.04 -2.40 6.20
CA PHE A 53 -3.94 -2.18 7.64
C PHE A 53 -4.17 -3.46 8.43
N GLN A 54 -3.82 -3.45 9.71
CA GLN A 54 -4.09 -4.53 10.65
C GLN A 54 -4.63 -3.94 11.95
N MET A 55 -5.21 -4.78 12.81
CA MET A 55 -5.50 -4.35 14.18
C MET A 55 -4.18 -4.18 14.95
N SER A 56 -4.10 -3.14 15.77
CA SER A 56 -2.95 -2.84 16.63
C SER A 56 -2.91 -3.71 17.89
N ASP A 57 -3.97 -4.47 18.15
CA ASP A 57 -4.14 -5.36 19.30
C ASP A 57 -4.14 -6.84 18.89
N ASN A 58 -4.58 -7.72 19.80
CA ASN A 58 -4.51 -9.17 19.64
C ASN A 58 -5.73 -9.80 18.94
N ALA A 59 -6.37 -9.08 18.02
CA ALA A 59 -7.42 -9.64 17.19
C ALA A 59 -6.91 -10.88 16.41
N ILE A 60 -7.71 -11.94 16.41
CA ILE A 60 -7.38 -13.21 15.74
C ILE A 60 -7.99 -13.34 14.34
N GLN A 61 -8.93 -12.46 14.02
CA GLN A 61 -9.57 -12.38 12.70
C GLN A 61 -10.20 -11.00 12.52
N VAL A 62 -10.15 -10.49 11.30
CA VAL A 62 -10.75 -9.21 10.93
C VAL A 62 -11.65 -9.40 9.70
N ARG A 63 -12.80 -8.75 9.70
CA ARG A 63 -13.67 -8.55 8.53
C ARG A 63 -13.79 -7.06 8.29
N VAL A 64 -13.53 -6.66 7.05
CA VAL A 64 -13.60 -5.26 6.62
C VAL A 64 -14.53 -5.17 5.43
N MET A 65 -15.36 -4.14 5.43
CA MET A 65 -16.13 -3.70 4.28
C MET A 65 -15.73 -2.28 3.95
N ALA A 66 -15.25 -2.04 2.73
CA ALA A 66 -15.01 -0.72 2.18
C ALA A 66 -16.11 -0.44 1.14
N GLU A 67 -16.90 0.60 1.37
CA GLU A 67 -18.04 0.99 0.53
C GLU A 67 -17.77 2.35 -0.11
N GLY A 68 -17.90 2.40 -1.44
CA GLY A 68 -17.74 3.63 -2.21
C GLY A 68 -19.02 4.44 -2.27
N ALA A 69 -18.94 5.67 -2.79
CA ALA A 69 -20.08 6.58 -2.89
C ALA A 69 -21.19 6.07 -3.83
N ASP A 70 -20.86 5.17 -4.77
CA ASP A 70 -21.83 4.50 -5.66
C ASP A 70 -22.53 3.29 -5.01
N GLY A 71 -22.29 3.03 -3.71
CA GLY A 71 -22.86 1.92 -2.96
C GLY A 71 -22.23 0.57 -3.25
N LYS A 72 -21.23 0.49 -4.15
CA LYS A 72 -20.45 -0.74 -4.34
C LYS A 72 -19.52 -0.94 -3.15
N ALA A 73 -19.31 -2.20 -2.79
CA ALA A 73 -18.50 -2.54 -1.64
C ALA A 73 -17.53 -3.69 -1.90
N VAL A 74 -16.31 -3.54 -1.39
CA VAL A 74 -15.30 -4.60 -1.32
C VAL A 74 -15.29 -5.17 0.10
N ARG A 75 -15.36 -6.50 0.22
CA ARG A 75 -15.32 -7.20 1.49
C ARG A 75 -14.04 -8.03 1.60
N VAL A 76 -13.30 -7.83 2.69
CA VAL A 76 -12.05 -8.54 2.97
C VAL A 76 -12.18 -9.27 4.31
N LYS A 77 -11.68 -10.50 4.35
CA LYS A 77 -11.52 -11.28 5.57
C LYS A 77 -10.04 -11.62 5.72
N ALA A 78 -9.45 -11.26 6.86
CA ALA A 78 -8.02 -11.41 7.11
C ALA A 78 -7.76 -12.04 8.48
N GLY A 79 -6.64 -12.77 8.61
CA GLY A 79 -6.14 -13.23 9.90
C GLY A 79 -5.27 -12.19 10.61
N LYS A 80 -4.46 -11.44 9.85
CA LYS A 80 -3.54 -10.43 10.39
C LYS A 80 -3.67 -9.11 9.64
N VAL A 81 -3.24 -9.07 8.39
CA VAL A 81 -3.27 -7.85 7.55
C VAL A 81 -4.45 -7.90 6.59
N VAL A 82 -5.25 -6.83 6.59
CA VAL A 82 -6.31 -6.58 5.62
C VAL A 82 -5.67 -6.06 4.34
N THR A 83 -5.76 -6.85 3.27
CA THR A 83 -5.21 -6.52 1.96
C THR A 83 -6.32 -6.32 0.94
N PHE A 84 -6.36 -5.15 0.31
CA PHE A 84 -7.29 -4.86 -0.79
C PHE A 84 -6.65 -5.19 -2.14
N GLY A 85 -7.40 -5.86 -3.02
CA GLY A 85 -6.94 -6.12 -4.38
C GLY A 85 -6.84 -4.82 -5.17
N ILE A 86 -5.74 -4.65 -5.93
CA ILE A 86 -5.42 -3.38 -6.60
C ILE A 86 -6.53 -2.89 -7.54
N SER A 87 -7.13 -3.78 -8.34
CA SER A 87 -8.21 -3.41 -9.27
C SER A 87 -9.45 -2.91 -8.52
N ALA A 88 -9.92 -3.68 -7.54
CA ALA A 88 -11.12 -3.34 -6.79
C ALA A 88 -10.92 -2.06 -5.94
N TRP A 89 -9.70 -1.82 -5.46
CA TRP A 89 -9.35 -0.58 -4.77
C TRP A 89 -9.39 0.63 -5.70
N LYS A 90 -8.81 0.50 -6.91
CA LYS A 90 -8.86 1.57 -7.92
C LYS A 90 -10.30 1.90 -8.32
N ASP A 91 -11.15 0.89 -8.48
CA ASP A 91 -12.58 1.09 -8.79
C ASP A 91 -13.31 1.83 -7.66
N LEU A 92 -13.03 1.48 -6.39
CA LEU A 92 -13.58 2.18 -5.22
C LEU A 92 -13.15 3.66 -5.16
N LEU A 93 -11.86 3.95 -5.38
CA LEU A 93 -11.36 5.33 -5.39
C LEU A 93 -11.97 6.14 -6.53
N ALA A 94 -12.07 5.54 -7.72
CA ALA A 94 -12.67 6.17 -8.88
C ALA A 94 -14.15 6.54 -8.63
N SER A 95 -14.93 5.63 -8.03
CA SER A 95 -16.35 5.92 -7.71
C SER A 95 -16.55 6.90 -6.56
N SER A 96 -15.51 7.18 -5.78
CA SER A 96 -15.60 7.98 -4.55
C SER A 96 -14.78 9.28 -4.59
N THR A 97 -14.22 9.63 -5.74
CA THR A 97 -13.41 10.84 -5.93
C THR A 97 -14.20 12.10 -5.56
N GLY A 98 -13.62 12.96 -4.72
CA GLY A 98 -14.29 14.15 -4.17
C GLY A 98 -15.24 13.88 -3.00
N SER A 99 -15.35 12.63 -2.55
CA SER A 99 -16.21 12.21 -1.44
C SER A 99 -15.40 11.36 -0.43
N GLY A 100 -15.81 10.12 -0.17
CA GLY A 100 -15.08 9.23 0.71
C GLY A 100 -15.53 7.78 0.65
N LEU A 101 -14.66 6.90 1.14
CA LEU A 101 -14.91 5.48 1.34
C LEU A 101 -15.35 5.26 2.78
N LYS A 102 -16.51 4.62 2.98
CA LYS A 102 -16.94 4.19 4.31
C LYS A 102 -16.32 2.85 4.64
N ILE A 103 -15.54 2.80 5.71
CA ILE A 103 -14.87 1.60 6.20
C ILE A 103 -15.59 1.08 7.44
N THR A 104 -16.04 -0.17 7.38
CA THR A 104 -16.64 -0.89 8.51
C THR A 104 -15.72 -2.02 8.92
N VAL A 105 -15.29 -2.03 10.19
CA VAL A 105 -14.36 -3.04 10.73
C VAL A 105 -15.03 -3.87 11.81
N GLN A 106 -14.86 -5.18 11.71
CA GLN A 106 -15.24 -6.16 12.72
C GLN A 106 -14.03 -7.01 13.05
N ALA A 107 -13.69 -7.11 14.33
CA ALA A 107 -12.56 -7.90 14.80
C ALA A 107 -13.04 -8.99 15.75
N LYS A 108 -12.44 -10.18 15.66
CA LYS A 108 -12.69 -11.29 16.56
C LYS A 108 -11.54 -11.41 17.55
N TYR A 109 -11.87 -11.59 18.82
CA TYR A 109 -10.93 -11.83 19.90
C TYR A 109 -11.20 -13.18 20.56
N ARG A 110 -10.15 -13.83 21.05
CA ARG A 110 -10.26 -15.16 21.69
C ARG A 110 -11.23 -15.15 22.89
N ASN A 111 -11.20 -14.09 23.70
CA ASN A 111 -11.96 -14.03 24.97
C ASN A 111 -13.23 -13.17 24.90
N LYS A 112 -13.46 -12.42 23.81
CA LYS A 112 -14.59 -11.48 23.68
C LYS A 112 -15.53 -11.80 22.52
N GLY A 113 -15.18 -12.76 21.66
CA GLY A 113 -15.93 -13.01 20.43
C GLY A 113 -15.76 -11.87 19.42
N TRP A 114 -16.81 -11.60 18.64
CA TRP A 114 -16.80 -10.54 17.64
C TRP A 114 -17.10 -9.18 18.25
N ILE A 115 -16.35 -8.17 17.81
CA ILE A 115 -16.58 -6.77 18.12
C ILE A 115 -16.75 -6.02 16.80
N ARG A 116 -17.77 -5.18 16.71
CA ARG A 116 -18.00 -4.26 15.59
C ARG A 116 -17.73 -2.84 16.09
N TYR A 117 -16.80 -2.16 15.43
CA TYR A 117 -16.44 -0.79 15.76
C TYR A 117 -17.32 0.22 15.02
N ALA A 118 -17.28 1.48 15.45
CA ALA A 118 -17.88 2.56 14.69
C ALA A 118 -17.21 2.66 13.31
N PRO A 119 -17.99 2.82 12.22
CA PRO A 119 -17.43 3.01 10.90
C PRO A 119 -16.70 4.35 10.83
N PHE A 120 -15.65 4.41 10.03
CA PHE A 120 -14.92 5.64 9.74
C PHE A 120 -14.87 5.89 8.23
N THR A 121 -14.51 7.10 7.84
CA THR A 121 -14.39 7.50 6.43
C THR A 121 -12.93 7.66 6.06
N ILE A 122 -12.55 7.24 4.87
CA ILE A 122 -11.32 7.70 4.20
C ILE A 122 -11.76 8.66 3.09
N TYR A 123 -11.42 9.93 3.20
CA TYR A 123 -11.79 10.93 2.21
C TYR A 123 -10.91 10.82 0.97
N VAL A 124 -11.50 10.97 -0.21
CA VAL A 124 -10.78 10.84 -1.49
C VAL A 124 -10.71 12.20 -2.17
N SER A 125 -9.51 12.78 -2.22
CA SER A 125 -9.24 14.03 -2.92
C SER A 125 -9.33 13.82 -4.44
N SER A 126 -9.89 14.79 -5.16
CA SER A 126 -9.86 14.84 -6.63
C SER A 126 -8.50 15.23 -7.20
N VAL A 127 -7.60 15.75 -6.36
CA VAL A 127 -6.24 16.10 -6.76
C VAL A 127 -5.36 14.83 -6.67
N PRO A 128 -4.82 14.34 -7.79
CA PRO A 128 -3.91 13.19 -7.78
C PRO A 128 -2.56 13.57 -7.18
N MET A 129 -1.84 12.58 -6.65
CA MET A 129 -0.42 12.72 -6.30
C MET A 129 0.47 12.37 -7.49
N ASN A 130 1.75 12.74 -7.41
CA ASN A 130 2.76 12.21 -8.33
C ASN A 130 2.87 10.71 -8.17
N ASP A 131 2.96 9.99 -9.29
CA ASP A 131 2.93 8.53 -9.27
C ASP A 131 4.20 7.92 -8.66
N HIS A 132 5.34 8.61 -8.70
CA HIS A 132 6.61 8.04 -8.27
C HIS A 132 7.28 8.84 -7.15
N LEU A 133 7.81 8.10 -6.18
CA LEU A 133 8.74 8.60 -5.16
C LEU A 133 10.12 8.02 -5.44
N VAL A 134 11.10 8.88 -5.73
CA VAL A 134 12.51 8.49 -5.78
C VAL A 134 13.13 8.71 -4.42
N TYR A 135 13.82 7.70 -3.91
CA TYR A 135 14.41 7.75 -2.60
C TYR A 135 15.61 6.84 -2.48
N ARG A 136 16.35 7.05 -1.40
CA ARG A 136 17.53 6.26 -1.07
C ARG A 136 17.15 5.14 -0.11
N LEU A 137 17.49 3.91 -0.46
CA LEU A 137 17.36 2.77 0.45
C LEU A 137 18.75 2.41 1.00
N ILE A 138 18.89 2.54 2.32
CA ILE A 138 20.10 2.16 3.05
C ILE A 138 19.72 1.21 4.19
N ALA A 139 20.33 0.02 4.21
CA ALA A 139 20.23 -0.88 5.35
C ALA A 139 20.95 -0.27 6.58
N PRO A 140 20.43 -0.45 7.80
CA PRO A 140 21.10 0.05 9.01
C PRO A 140 22.56 -0.45 9.10
N GLY A 141 23.47 0.43 9.54
CA GLY A 141 24.93 0.38 9.28
C GLY A 141 25.75 -0.82 9.79
N TYR A 142 25.14 -1.90 10.24
CA TYR A 142 25.80 -3.17 10.56
C TYR A 142 25.84 -4.13 9.37
N GLU A 143 24.95 -3.95 8.40
CA GLU A 143 25.01 -4.69 7.13
C GLU A 143 26.00 -3.96 6.22
N VAL A 144 27.24 -4.46 6.22
CA VAL A 144 28.31 -4.17 5.25
C VAL A 144 27.69 -3.71 3.94
N TYR A 145 27.99 -2.50 3.46
CA TYR A 145 27.85 -1.86 2.12
C TYR A 145 27.23 -2.63 0.92
N SER A 146 26.36 -3.62 1.10
CA SER A 146 26.15 -4.70 0.12
C SER A 146 24.96 -4.40 -0.79
N LYS A 147 24.00 -3.59 -0.34
CA LYS A 147 22.80 -3.20 -1.07
C LYS A 147 22.36 -1.79 -0.69
N MET A 148 23.08 -0.80 -1.19
CA MET A 148 22.69 0.62 -1.14
C MET A 148 22.28 1.04 -2.54
N GLY A 149 21.16 1.74 -2.65
CA GLY A 149 20.69 2.16 -3.95
C GLY A 149 19.77 3.38 -3.92
N ILE A 150 19.58 3.93 -5.10
CA ILE A 150 18.50 4.87 -5.41
C ILE A 150 17.39 4.03 -6.02
N TYR A 151 16.23 4.05 -5.39
CA TYR A 151 15.05 3.31 -5.79
C TYR A 151 13.94 4.29 -6.16
N GLN A 152 13.02 3.83 -6.99
CA GLN A 152 11.74 4.49 -7.19
C GLN A 152 10.62 3.58 -6.73
N ARG A 153 9.59 4.18 -6.11
CA ARG A 153 8.36 3.50 -5.74
C ARG A 153 7.20 4.14 -6.49
N ASP A 154 6.44 3.31 -7.21
CA ASP A 154 5.14 3.67 -7.75
C ASP A 154 4.14 3.72 -6.59
N LEU A 155 3.69 4.92 -6.25
CA LEU A 155 2.74 5.20 -5.17
C LEU A 155 1.30 4.77 -5.53
N THR A 156 1.00 4.45 -6.79
CA THR A 156 -0.30 3.97 -7.27
C THR A 156 -0.45 2.45 -7.20
N SER A 157 0.67 1.72 -7.14
CA SER A 157 0.71 0.25 -7.06
C SER A 157 1.52 -0.30 -5.88
N PHE A 158 2.28 0.57 -5.22
CA PHE A 158 3.27 0.24 -4.18
C PHE A 158 4.47 -0.58 -4.67
N GLN A 159 4.64 -0.75 -5.99
CA GLN A 159 5.77 -1.46 -6.57
C GLN A 159 7.05 -0.62 -6.47
N GLU A 160 8.16 -1.31 -6.27
CA GLU A 160 9.48 -0.71 -6.17
C GLU A 160 10.42 -1.28 -7.22
N SER A 161 11.25 -0.42 -7.80
CA SER A 161 12.33 -0.82 -8.70
C SER A 161 13.60 -0.04 -8.38
N ALA A 162 14.75 -0.70 -8.50
CA ALA A 162 16.04 -0.05 -8.42
C ALA A 162 16.27 0.85 -9.66
N LEU A 163 16.73 2.07 -9.45
CA LEU A 163 17.22 2.96 -10.52
C LEU A 163 18.74 2.83 -10.66
N LEU A 164 19.43 2.79 -9.52
CA LEU A 164 20.86 2.61 -9.43
C LEU A 164 21.16 1.82 -8.16
N GLU A 165 22.08 0.86 -8.24
CA GLU A 165 22.58 0.10 -7.10
C GLU A 165 24.10 0.19 -7.06
N ASN A 166 24.67 0.20 -5.85
CA ASN A 166 26.11 0.31 -5.67
C ASN A 166 26.89 -0.91 -6.17
N THR A 167 26.22 -2.04 -6.38
CA THR A 167 26.76 -3.22 -7.07
C THR A 167 27.17 -2.92 -8.52
N LEU A 168 26.57 -1.91 -9.16
CA LEU A 168 26.91 -1.47 -10.51
C LEU A 168 28.18 -0.58 -10.54
N ILE A 169 28.53 0.05 -9.41
CA ILE A 169 29.70 0.92 -9.26
C ILE A 169 30.45 0.62 -7.94
N PRO A 170 31.10 -0.55 -7.82
CA PRO A 170 31.78 -0.96 -6.58
C PRO A 170 32.77 0.10 -6.10
N GLY A 171 32.83 0.30 -4.77
CA GLY A 171 33.71 1.29 -4.15
C GLY A 171 33.27 2.75 -4.30
N ASN A 172 32.19 3.03 -5.05
CA ASN A 172 31.64 4.37 -5.20
C ASN A 172 30.35 4.54 -4.36
N CYS A 173 30.22 5.71 -3.75
CA CYS A 173 29.09 6.13 -2.94
C CYS A 173 28.11 6.93 -3.80
N MET A 174 26.86 6.47 -3.85
CA MET A 174 25.78 7.03 -4.67
C MET A 174 24.59 7.34 -3.76
N ASN A 175 24.68 8.52 -3.14
CA ASN A 175 23.74 8.94 -2.10
C ASN A 175 22.90 10.13 -2.55
N CYS A 176 23.53 11.14 -3.12
CA CYS A 176 22.92 12.44 -3.34
C CYS A 176 22.26 12.47 -4.71
N HIS A 177 20.96 12.75 -4.73
CA HIS A 177 20.19 12.98 -5.96
C HIS A 177 19.12 14.02 -5.68
N SER A 178 18.80 14.84 -6.69
CA SER A 178 17.80 15.91 -6.57
C SER A 178 17.10 16.13 -7.90
N PHE A 179 15.85 16.59 -7.84
CA PHE A 179 15.01 16.91 -8.98
C PHE A 179 14.54 18.35 -8.88
N SER A 180 14.74 19.15 -9.94
CA SER A 180 14.22 20.51 -10.00
C SER A 180 12.70 20.46 -10.16
N GLY A 181 11.97 20.98 -9.18
CA GLY A 181 10.50 21.00 -9.21
C GLY A 181 9.85 19.61 -9.36
N ASN A 182 10.51 18.54 -8.88
CA ASN A 182 10.10 17.14 -9.08
C ASN A 182 10.07 16.68 -10.55
N HIS A 183 10.78 17.36 -11.45
CA HIS A 183 10.83 16.99 -12.86
C HIS A 183 11.99 16.03 -13.15
N PRO A 184 11.74 14.81 -13.68
CA PRO A 184 12.80 13.82 -13.95
C PRO A 184 13.77 14.28 -15.04
N ASP A 185 13.34 15.21 -15.90
CA ASP A 185 14.20 15.78 -16.94
C ASP A 185 15.21 16.81 -16.45
N ASN A 186 15.08 17.28 -15.22
CA ASN A 186 15.99 18.26 -14.63
C ASN A 186 16.48 17.72 -13.29
N MET A 187 17.50 16.88 -13.32
CA MET A 187 17.97 16.16 -12.13
C MET A 187 19.49 16.17 -12.01
N SER A 188 19.97 15.98 -10.78
CA SER A 188 21.38 15.75 -10.48
C SER A 188 21.57 14.48 -9.67
N ILE A 189 22.65 13.75 -9.94
CA ILE A 189 23.09 12.60 -9.14
C ILE A 189 24.59 12.74 -8.91
N HIS A 190 25.02 12.74 -7.65
CA HIS A 190 26.43 12.83 -7.31
C HIS A 190 26.96 11.47 -6.84
N ILE A 191 28.02 11.01 -7.51
CA ILE A 191 28.74 9.79 -7.22
C ILE A 191 30.10 10.18 -6.64
N ARG A 192 30.39 9.72 -5.43
CA ARG A 192 31.68 9.92 -4.76
C ARG A 192 32.52 8.65 -4.88
N GLY A 193 33.78 8.78 -5.27
CA GLY A 193 34.72 7.66 -5.33
C GLY A 193 35.72 7.82 -6.46
N GLU A 194 36.38 6.73 -6.83
CA GLU A 194 37.38 6.73 -7.89
C GLU A 194 36.77 7.15 -9.25
N LEU A 195 35.60 6.60 -9.57
CA LEU A 195 34.81 6.93 -10.77
C LEU A 195 33.80 8.06 -10.49
N GLY A 196 34.15 8.95 -9.55
CA GLY A 196 33.27 10.00 -9.05
C GLY A 196 32.97 11.11 -10.06
N GLY A 197 31.84 11.78 -9.85
CA GLY A 197 31.37 12.87 -10.69
C GLY A 197 29.92 13.25 -10.36
N THR A 198 29.51 14.41 -10.85
CA THR A 198 28.11 14.84 -10.78
C THR A 198 27.48 14.68 -12.15
N ILE A 199 26.51 13.76 -12.25
CA ILE A 199 25.65 13.63 -13.42
C ILE A 199 24.59 14.72 -13.33
N LEU A 200 24.50 15.56 -14.36
CA LEU A 200 23.44 16.55 -14.54
C LEU A 200 22.63 16.18 -15.78
N LYS A 201 21.30 16.09 -15.62
CA LYS A 201 20.35 15.95 -16.73
C LYS A 201 19.55 17.25 -16.83
N THR A 202 19.49 17.79 -18.05
CA THR A 202 18.66 18.96 -18.40
C THR A 202 17.98 18.68 -19.73
N GLY A 203 16.69 18.32 -19.68
CA GLY A 203 15.98 17.78 -20.84
C GLY A 203 16.62 16.47 -21.31
N ASP A 204 16.98 16.41 -22.59
CA ASP A 204 17.66 15.26 -23.20
C ASP A 204 19.19 15.29 -23.03
N LYS A 205 19.73 16.42 -22.56
CA LYS A 205 21.17 16.58 -22.36
C LYS A 205 21.59 15.94 -21.04
N ILE A 206 22.58 15.06 -21.09
CA ILE A 206 23.24 14.48 -19.91
C ILE A 206 24.72 14.85 -19.95
N GLU A 207 25.22 15.40 -18.85
CA GLU A 207 26.62 15.76 -18.66
C GLU A 207 27.16 15.14 -17.38
N ILE A 208 28.43 14.74 -17.39
CA ILE A 208 29.13 14.29 -16.19
C ILE A 208 30.20 15.32 -15.88
N LEU A 209 30.04 16.01 -14.76
CA LEU A 209 31.00 16.99 -14.28
C LEU A 209 31.95 16.33 -13.30
N ASN A 210 33.24 16.31 -13.64
CA ASN A 210 34.26 15.99 -12.65
C ASN A 210 34.46 17.23 -11.76
N THR A 211 34.13 17.09 -10.49
CA THR A 211 34.25 18.15 -9.48
C THR A 211 35.49 18.00 -8.61
N LYS A 212 36.33 16.97 -8.85
CA LYS A 212 37.60 16.81 -8.15
C LYS A 212 38.56 17.93 -8.53
N THR A 213 39.06 18.61 -7.51
CA THR A 213 40.18 19.54 -7.59
C THR A 213 41.33 19.01 -6.73
N GLU A 214 42.52 19.59 -6.87
CA GLU A 214 43.66 19.23 -6.00
C GLU A 214 43.35 19.44 -4.51
N GLU A 215 42.41 20.36 -4.17
CA GLU A 215 42.03 20.66 -2.79
C GLU A 215 40.91 19.78 -2.23
N THR A 216 40.24 18.94 -3.04
CA THR A 216 38.96 18.31 -2.65
C THR A 216 38.92 16.79 -2.59
N GLY A 217 40.02 16.08 -2.91
CA GLY A 217 40.26 14.66 -2.59
C GLY A 217 39.25 13.64 -3.13
#